data_AF-A0A316QGH7-F1
#
_entry.id   AF-A0A316QGH7-F1
#
_cell.length_a   1.000
_cell.length_b   1.000
_cell.length_c   1.000
_cell.angle_alpha   90.00
_cell.angle_beta   90.00
_cell.angle_gamma   90.00
#
_symmetry.space_group_name_H-M   'P 1'
#
loop_
_entity.id
_entity.type
_entity.pdbx_description
1 polymer ?
#
loop_
_entity_poly.entity_id
_entity_poly.type
_entity_poly.pdbx_seq_one_letter_code
_entity_poly.pdbx_strand_id
1 'polypeptide(L)' 'MINEPAVDVLIRDLGAEEDPVSRYALCVVASKRARQIIEAEKSRGIHDFTGRDKELLLACRDIAEGKVVIAKD' A
#
# COMPACT_ATOMS: atom_id res chain seq x y z
N MET A 1 -14.99 -1.88 3.60
CA MET A 1 -14.78 -1.20 4.91
C MET A 1 -13.43 -0.52 4.90
N ILE A 2 -13.21 0.56 5.68
CA ILE A 2 -11.89 1.24 5.74
C ILE A 2 -10.82 0.33 6.38
N ASN A 3 -11.24 -0.62 7.22
CA ASN A 3 -10.36 -1.36 8.12
C ASN A 3 -9.85 -2.69 7.52
N GLU A 4 -10.08 -2.92 6.24
CA GLU A 4 -9.65 -4.14 5.54
C GLU A 4 -8.68 -3.75 4.41
N PRO A 5 -7.44 -4.27 4.41
CA PRO A 5 -6.84 -5.17 5.40
C PRO A 5 -6.60 -4.48 6.76
N ALA A 6 -6.59 -5.28 7.83
CA ALA A 6 -6.35 -4.77 9.19
C ALA A 6 -4.92 -4.21 9.35
N VAL A 7 -4.78 -3.10 10.07
CA VAL A 7 -3.49 -2.41 10.24
C VAL A 7 -2.41 -3.31 10.83
N ASP A 8 -2.77 -4.15 11.81
CA ASP A 8 -1.81 -5.05 12.46
C ASP A 8 -1.32 -6.16 11.52
N VAL A 9 -2.13 -6.55 10.54
CA VAL A 9 -1.74 -7.50 9.48
C VAL A 9 -0.75 -6.83 8.54
N LEU A 10 -1.08 -5.62 8.06
CA LEU A 10 -0.23 -4.85 7.15
C LEU A 10 1.16 -4.55 7.73
N ILE A 11 1.23 -4.29 9.04
CA ILE A 11 2.49 -4.03 9.75
C ILE A 11 3.39 -5.27 9.79
N ARG A 12 2.80 -6.46 9.94
CA ARG A 12 3.54 -7.72 9.94
C ARG A 12 3.97 -8.11 8.54
N ASP A 13 3.05 -8.04 7.58
CA ASP A 13 3.30 -8.43 6.17
C ASP A 13 4.35 -7.55 5.50
N LEU A 14 4.43 -6.28 5.88
CA LEU A 14 5.45 -5.36 5.37
C LEU A 14 6.82 -5.53 6.05
N GLY A 15 6.86 -6.16 7.22
CA GLY A 15 8.06 -6.41 8.01
C GLY A 15 8.42 -7.89 8.05
N ALA A 16 9.07 -8.30 9.13
CA ALA A 16 9.23 -9.71 9.48
C ALA A 16 8.32 -10.06 10.67
N GLU A 17 7.98 -11.34 10.85
CA GLU A 17 7.16 -11.79 11.97
C GLU A 17 7.77 -11.40 13.33
N GLU A 18 9.10 -11.49 13.44
CA GLU A 18 9.85 -11.12 14.65
C GLU A 18 10.24 -9.62 14.71
N ASP A 19 10.16 -8.89 13.60
CA ASP A 19 10.45 -7.44 13.51
C ASP A 19 9.43 -6.73 12.60
N PRO A 20 8.21 -6.49 13.11
CA PRO A 20 7.18 -5.78 12.36
C PRO A 20 7.53 -4.30 12.17
N VAL A 21 7.04 -3.68 11.11
CA VAL A 21 7.31 -2.26 10.87
C VAL A 21 6.52 -1.35 11.82
N SER A 22 6.96 -0.10 11.99
CA SER A 22 6.15 0.88 12.73
C SER A 22 4.92 1.30 11.92
N ARG A 23 3.85 1.75 12.62
CA ARG A 23 2.68 2.38 11.97
C ARG A 23 3.05 3.55 11.06
N TYR A 24 4.09 4.30 11.42
CA TYR A 24 4.61 5.40 10.61
C TYR A 24 5.27 4.89 9.32
N ALA A 25 6.05 3.81 9.41
CA ALA A 25 6.64 3.17 8.24
C ALA A 25 5.55 2.65 7.28
N LEU A 26 4.51 1.98 7.80
CA LEU A 26 3.35 1.57 7.01
C LEU A 26 2.71 2.76 6.28
N CYS A 27 2.46 3.87 6.99
CA CYS A 27 1.86 5.07 6.40
C CYS A 27 2.69 5.61 5.23
N VAL A 28 4.02 5.70 5.41
CA VAL A 28 4.94 6.18 4.37
C VAL A 28 4.93 5.24 3.16
N VAL A 29 5.01 3.94 3.38
CA VAL A 29 5.11 2.94 2.30
C VAL A 29 3.80 2.81 1.55
N ALA A 30 2.66 2.72 2.23
CA ALA A 30 1.34 2.70 1.61
C ALA A 30 1.10 3.98 0.78
N SER A 31 1.50 5.15 1.29
CA SER A 31 1.39 6.42 0.56
C SER A 31 2.27 6.45 -0.70
N LYS A 32 3.52 5.97 -0.60
CA LYS A 32 4.44 5.86 -1.75
C LYS A 32 3.90 4.88 -2.79
N ARG A 33 3.39 3.73 -2.36
CA ARG A 33 2.80 2.73 -3.26
C ARG A 33 1.55 3.25 -3.96
N ALA A 34 0.65 3.92 -3.23
CA ALA A 34 -0.51 4.57 -3.83
C ALA A 34 -0.10 5.60 -4.90
N ARG A 35 0.97 6.36 -4.66
CA ARG A 35 1.51 7.30 -5.66
C ARG A 35 1.99 6.58 -6.93
N GLN A 36 2.72 5.47 -6.79
CA GLN A 36 3.16 4.66 -7.92
C GLN A 36 1.98 4.13 -8.75
N ILE A 37 0.89 3.72 -8.09
CA ILE A 37 -0.34 3.27 -8.76
C ILE A 37 -0.95 4.42 -9.58
N ILE A 38 -1.10 5.60 -8.98
CA ILE A 38 -1.63 6.80 -9.66
C ILE A 38 -0.77 7.15 -10.89
N GLU A 39 0.56 7.11 -10.76
CA GLU A 39 1.48 7.40 -11.86
C GLU A 39 1.37 6.37 -12.99
N ALA A 40 1.23 5.09 -12.65
CA ALA A 40 1.02 4.01 -13.61
C ALA A 40 -0.35 4.10 -14.32
N GLU A 41 -1.41 4.52 -13.64
CA GLU A 41 -2.72 4.71 -14.26
C GLU A 41 -2.72 5.93 -15.20
N LYS A 42 -2.11 7.04 -14.75
CA LYS A 42 -1.94 8.24 -15.59
C LYS A 42 -1.13 7.96 -16.85
N SER A 43 -0.05 7.19 -16.76
CA SER A 43 0.76 6.84 -17.93
C SER A 43 0.03 5.93 -18.92
N ARG A 44 -1.02 5.23 -18.47
CA ARG A 44 -1.95 4.44 -19.30
C ARG A 44 -3.12 5.27 -19.85
N GLY A 45 -3.11 6.60 -19.67
CA GLY A 45 -4.14 7.51 -20.17
C GLY A 45 -5.41 7.53 -19.32
N ILE A 46 -5.37 6.98 -18.11
CA ILE A 46 -6.52 6.99 -17.19
C ILE A 46 -6.46 8.27 -16.37
N HIS A 47 -7.48 9.11 -16.54
CA HIS A 47 -7.60 10.39 -15.84
C HIS A 47 -8.85 10.50 -14.96
N ASP A 48 -9.83 9.62 -15.17
CA ASP A 48 -11.02 9.50 -14.33
C ASP A 48 -10.92 8.25 -13.45
N PHE A 49 -10.96 8.49 -12.14
CA PHE A 49 -10.87 7.47 -11.09
C PHE A 49 -12.25 7.21 -10.44
N THR A 50 -13.31 7.82 -10.96
CA THR A 50 -14.68 7.66 -10.45
C THR A 50 -15.14 6.20 -10.59
N GLY A 51 -15.69 5.65 -9.51
CA GLY A 51 -16.17 4.26 -9.48
C GLY A 51 -15.07 3.19 -9.30
N ARG A 52 -13.80 3.59 -9.17
CA ARG A 52 -12.69 2.68 -8.86
C ARG A 52 -12.41 2.62 -7.36
N ASP A 53 -11.79 1.52 -6.95
CA ASP A 53 -11.17 1.42 -5.63
C ASP A 53 -10.14 2.54 -5.47
N LYS A 54 -10.09 3.12 -4.28
CA LYS A 54 -9.06 4.10 -3.94
C LYS A 54 -7.68 3.47 -4.06
N GLU A 55 -6.73 4.19 -4.60
CA GLU A 55 -5.37 3.73 -4.86
C GLU A 55 -4.64 3.38 -3.56
N LEU A 56 -5.02 4.03 -2.45
CA LEU A 56 -4.56 3.67 -1.11
C LEU A 56 -5.08 2.29 -0.67
N LEU A 57 -6.32 1.93 -1.01
CA LEU A 57 -6.85 0.59 -0.74
C LEU A 57 -6.10 -0.46 -1.56
N LEU A 58 -5.82 -0.17 -2.84
CA LEU A 58 -5.01 -1.04 -3.70
C LEU A 58 -3.59 -1.20 -3.14
N ALA A 59 -2.99 -0.12 -2.64
CA ALA A 59 -1.68 -0.16 -2.00
C ALA A 59 -1.66 -1.05 -0.75
N CYS A 60 -2.69 -0.95 0.11
CA CYS A 60 -2.82 -1.83 1.27
C CYS A 60 -2.99 -3.30 0.87
N ARG A 61 -3.74 -3.60 -0.19
CA ARG A 61 -3.85 -4.97 -0.72
C ARG A 61 -2.52 -5.48 -1.27
N ASP A 62 -1.80 -4.65 -2.03
CA ASP A 62 -0.48 -5.02 -2.54
C ASP A 62 0.52 -5.34 -1.40
N ILE A 63 0.44 -4.61 -0.28
CA ILE A 63 1.24 -4.91 0.92
C ILE A 63 0.83 -6.27 1.53
N ALA A 64 -0.47 -6.51 1.75
CA ALA A 64 -0.96 -7.76 2.31
C ALA A 64 -0.65 -8.99 1.42
N GLU A 65 -0.55 -8.77 0.09
CA GLU A 65 -0.20 -9.80 -0.88
C GLU A 65 1.32 -9.98 -1.06
N GLY A 66 2.14 -9.24 -0.30
CA GLY A 66 3.61 -9.33 -0.37
C GLY A 66 4.23 -8.77 -1.66
N LYS A 67 3.51 -7.93 -2.41
CA LYS A 67 3.99 -7.31 -3.65
C LYS A 67 4.86 -6.08 -3.42
N VAL A 68 4.97 -5.61 -2.19
CA VAL A 68 5.73 -4.42 -1.80
C VAL A 68 6.84 -4.84 -0.85
N VAL A 69 8.07 -4.47 -1.19
CA VAL A 69 9.25 -4.71 -0.35
C VAL A 69 9.77 -3.37 0.16
N ILE A 70 10.19 -3.34 1.41
CA ILE A 70 10.88 -2.19 2.00
C ILE A 70 12.38 -2.44 2.04
N ALA A 71 13.16 -1.47 1.58
CA ALA A 71 14.58 -1.40 1.83
C ALA A 71 14.80 -0.23 2.81
N LYS A 72 15.42 -0.52 3.96
CA LYS A 72 16.01 0.51 4.81
C LYS A 72 17.48 0.59 4.39
N ASP A 73 17.92 1.78 3.96
CA ASP A 73 19.36 2.09 3.89
C ASP A 73 19.98 2.10 5.28
#